data_AF-A0AAV4K6H9-F1
#
_entry.id   AF-A0AAV4K6H9-F1
#
_cell.length_a   1.000
_cell.length_b   1.000
_cell.length_c   1.000
_cell.angle_alpha   90.00
_cell.angle_beta   90.00
_cell.angle_gamma   90.00
#
_symmetry.space_group_name_H-M   'P 1'
#
loop_
_entity.id
_entity.type
_entity.pdbx_description
1 polymer ?
#
loop_
_entity_poly.entity_id
_entity_poly.type
_entity_poly.pdbx_seq_one_letter_code
_entity_poly.pdbx_strand_id
1 'polypeptide(L)'
;MSNFDFAAAIAARPSGATKGQLVAAYGDPTQGCTRTGKGRFEPSAAFRRNMVKIPLSELPGFPDYAVPGTKISGVTFHRSVAPVFVATWAELHRRGLTGRLRTYDGATTYRHMLWNYSNPVSLHAYGAAIDFDARWNGYGIPHNQMQIDRDVVKCFEECGWEWGGRWGRSDGMHFQWTDPLPGVRQPEWRDAMAAGAPPKQRPTPAPPPDAVPGTHYLYGRCRVPYPKGQLVQEDAYRWASVATDAQGRVLLGPDGLARVVLFDDERATKKGLVK
;
A
#
# COMPACT_ATOMS: atom_id res chain seq x y z
N MET A 1 2.50 5.97 15.54
CA MET A 1 2.81 5.40 14.21
C MET A 1 4.05 6.12 13.72
N SER A 2 5.14 5.40 13.47
CA SER A 2 6.35 6.01 12.92
C SER A 2 6.01 6.64 11.58
N ASN A 3 6.34 7.92 11.41
CA ASN A 3 6.14 8.64 10.16
C ASN A 3 7.20 8.15 9.15
N PHE A 4 6.98 6.97 8.55
CA PHE A 4 7.89 6.43 7.54
C PHE A 4 7.84 7.33 6.31
N ASP A 5 9.01 7.77 5.85
CA ASP A 5 9.13 8.65 4.70
C ASP A 5 9.15 7.83 3.40
N PHE A 6 7.95 7.58 2.86
CA PHE A 6 7.81 6.93 1.56
C PHE A 6 8.41 7.75 0.43
N ALA A 7 8.42 9.09 0.51
CA ALA A 7 8.97 9.93 -0.54
C ALA A 7 10.48 9.72 -0.65
N ALA A 8 11.20 9.76 0.48
CA ALA A 8 12.63 9.47 0.51
C ALA A 8 12.94 8.02 0.08
N ALA A 9 12.15 7.04 0.56
CA ALA A 9 12.34 5.64 0.19
C ALA A 9 12.15 5.39 -1.31
N ILE A 10 11.10 5.96 -1.90
CA ILE A 10 10.80 5.85 -3.33
C ILE A 10 11.87 6.57 -4.16
N ALA A 11 12.30 7.78 -3.76
CA ALA A 11 13.37 8.50 -4.44
C ALA A 11 14.72 7.75 -4.41
N ALA A 12 14.98 6.97 -3.35
CA ALA A 12 16.17 6.14 -3.19
C ALA A 12 16.01 4.71 -3.73
N ARG A 13 14.84 4.35 -4.29
CA ARG A 13 14.57 3.01 -4.81
C ARG A 13 15.51 2.71 -5.99
N PRO A 14 16.14 1.51 -6.04
CA PRO A 14 17.10 1.23 -7.09
C PRO A 14 16.41 0.85 -8.40
N SER A 15 17.07 1.17 -9.51
CA SER A 15 16.64 0.66 -10.81
C SER A 15 16.84 -0.85 -10.90
N GLY A 16 15.82 -1.56 -11.40
CA GLY A 16 15.85 -2.99 -11.68
C GLY A 16 16.34 -3.33 -13.10
N ALA A 17 16.80 -2.34 -13.88
CA ALA A 17 17.06 -2.52 -15.31
C ALA A 17 18.32 -3.35 -15.61
N THR A 18 19.32 -3.34 -14.74
CA THR A 18 20.59 -4.05 -14.96
C THR A 18 21.10 -4.76 -13.72
N LYS A 19 21.92 -5.81 -13.92
CA LYS A 19 22.65 -6.48 -12.81
C LYS A 19 23.49 -5.48 -12.03
N GLY A 20 24.19 -4.56 -12.71
CA GLY A 20 25.11 -3.62 -12.07
C GLY A 20 24.41 -2.71 -11.06
N GLN A 21 23.21 -2.21 -11.38
CA GLN A 21 22.42 -1.38 -10.48
C GLN A 21 21.92 -2.15 -9.25
N LEU A 22 21.47 -3.39 -9.44
CA LEU A 22 21.06 -4.26 -8.34
C LEU A 22 22.23 -4.59 -7.39
N VAL A 23 23.40 -4.90 -7.96
CA VAL A 23 24.62 -5.16 -7.18
C VAL A 23 25.08 -3.91 -6.44
N ALA A 24 25.01 -2.73 -7.05
CA ALA A 24 25.37 -1.48 -6.38
C ALA A 24 24.43 -1.18 -5.19
N ALA A 25 23.14 -1.50 -5.32
CA ALA A 25 22.13 -1.23 -4.29
C ALA A 25 22.12 -2.26 -3.15
N TYR A 26 22.29 -3.54 -3.47
CA TYR A 26 22.05 -4.67 -2.54
C TYR A 26 23.29 -5.53 -2.25
N GLY A 27 24.39 -5.30 -2.98
CA GLY A 27 25.54 -6.21 -3.03
C GLY A 27 25.32 -7.39 -3.99
N ASP A 28 26.40 -8.06 -4.39
CA ASP A 28 26.30 -9.24 -5.26
C ASP A 28 26.08 -10.53 -4.44
N PRO A 29 24.89 -11.16 -4.48
CA PRO A 29 24.61 -12.40 -3.75
C PRO A 29 25.40 -13.60 -4.30
N THR A 30 25.97 -13.49 -5.51
CA THR A 30 26.77 -14.54 -6.14
C THR A 30 28.26 -14.44 -5.81
N GLN A 31 28.71 -13.32 -5.24
CA GLN A 31 30.10 -13.14 -4.85
C GLN A 31 30.46 -14.06 -3.68
N GLY A 32 31.37 -15.00 -3.94
CA GLY A 32 31.80 -16.01 -2.96
C GLY A 32 30.70 -17.01 -2.61
N CYS A 33 29.69 -17.19 -3.48
CA CYS A 33 28.64 -18.18 -3.27
C CYS A 33 29.09 -19.60 -3.59
N THR A 34 28.38 -20.59 -3.03
CA THR A 34 28.52 -22.00 -3.41
C THR A 34 27.32 -22.40 -4.26
N ARG A 35 27.54 -22.89 -5.49
CA ARG A 35 26.48 -23.36 -6.39
C ARG A 35 25.97 -24.72 -5.92
N THR A 36 24.64 -24.88 -5.80
CA THR A 36 24.01 -26.11 -5.25
C THR A 36 23.00 -26.76 -6.20
N GLY A 37 23.16 -26.54 -7.51
CA GLY A 37 22.40 -27.18 -8.59
C GLY A 37 21.19 -26.38 -9.08
N LYS A 38 20.71 -26.65 -10.32
CA LYS A 38 19.55 -26.00 -10.96
C LYS A 38 19.41 -24.48 -10.66
N GLY A 39 20.46 -23.71 -10.95
CA GLY A 39 20.45 -22.26 -10.75
C GLY A 39 20.43 -21.79 -9.29
N ARG A 40 20.45 -22.68 -8.29
CA ARG A 40 20.51 -22.35 -6.87
C ARG A 40 21.94 -22.07 -6.43
N PHE A 41 22.10 -21.21 -5.44
CA PHE A 41 23.38 -21.01 -4.79
C PHE A 41 23.17 -20.69 -3.31
N GLU A 42 24.21 -20.89 -2.52
CA GLU A 42 24.27 -20.47 -1.13
C GLU A 42 25.16 -19.23 -1.05
N PRO A 43 24.63 -18.06 -0.63
CA PRO A 43 25.41 -16.84 -0.56
C PRO A 43 26.45 -16.91 0.56
N SER A 44 27.53 -16.16 0.37
CA SER A 44 28.60 -16.01 1.36
C SER A 44 28.07 -15.44 2.69
N ALA A 45 28.78 -15.73 3.78
CA ALA A 45 28.49 -15.12 5.08
C ALA A 45 28.53 -13.58 5.01
N ALA A 46 29.37 -13.03 4.12
CA ALA A 46 29.46 -11.60 3.90
C ALA A 46 28.16 -11.01 3.35
N PHE A 47 27.58 -11.63 2.33
CA PHE A 47 26.30 -11.20 1.78
C PHE A 47 25.15 -11.40 2.78
N ARG A 48 25.14 -12.52 3.53
CA ARG A 48 24.08 -12.82 4.51
C ARG A 48 23.93 -11.75 5.61
N ARG A 49 24.98 -10.98 5.92
CA ARG A 49 24.89 -9.83 6.86
C ARG A 49 23.96 -8.71 6.37
N ASN A 50 23.65 -8.67 5.08
CA ASN A 50 22.69 -7.74 4.52
C ASN A 50 21.23 -8.18 4.74
N MET A 51 21.00 -9.42 5.17
CA MET A 51 19.66 -9.99 5.29
C MET A 51 19.17 -9.86 6.73
N VAL A 52 17.97 -9.33 6.90
CA VAL A 52 17.31 -9.17 8.19
C VAL A 52 15.96 -9.87 8.17
N LYS A 53 15.59 -10.43 9.32
CA LYS A 53 14.32 -11.12 9.49
C LYS A 53 13.35 -10.21 10.25
N ILE A 54 12.21 -9.92 9.62
CA ILE A 54 11.09 -9.21 10.23
C ILE A 54 10.21 -10.27 10.91
N PRO A 55 10.03 -10.23 12.24
CA PRO A 55 9.18 -11.18 12.94
C PRO A 55 7.70 -10.96 12.58
N LEU A 56 6.91 -12.03 12.53
CA LEU A 56 5.47 -11.90 12.20
C LEU A 56 4.68 -11.08 13.22
N SER A 57 5.18 -10.90 14.43
CA SER A 57 4.59 -10.01 15.43
C SER A 57 4.54 -8.55 14.98
N GLU A 58 5.38 -8.14 14.02
CA GLU A 58 5.36 -6.81 13.40
C GLU A 58 4.42 -6.72 12.18
N LEU A 59 3.86 -7.85 11.75
CA LEU A 59 3.07 -7.98 10.52
C LEU A 59 1.65 -8.51 10.86
N PRO A 60 0.77 -7.68 11.45
CA PRO A 60 -0.56 -8.13 11.84
C PRO A 60 -1.36 -8.60 10.62
N GLY A 61 -2.03 -9.75 10.76
CA GLY A 61 -2.83 -10.37 9.71
C GLY A 61 -2.01 -10.90 8.53
N PHE A 62 -0.72 -11.23 8.72
CA PHE A 62 0.10 -11.88 7.71
C PHE A 62 -0.47 -13.25 7.31
N PRO A 63 -0.54 -13.59 6.01
CA PRO A 63 -1.10 -14.86 5.56
C PRO A 63 -0.22 -16.05 5.95
N ASP A 64 -0.83 -17.23 6.00
CA ASP A 64 -0.11 -18.48 6.23
C ASP A 64 0.89 -18.77 5.10
N TYR A 65 1.93 -19.54 5.41
CA TYR A 65 2.84 -20.02 4.39
C TYR A 65 2.15 -21.02 3.46
N ALA A 66 2.44 -20.94 2.17
CA ALA A 66 1.77 -21.73 1.13
C ALA A 66 1.88 -23.25 1.29
N VAL A 67 2.88 -23.73 2.05
CA VAL A 67 3.03 -25.15 2.39
C VAL A 67 2.21 -25.46 3.64
N PRO A 68 1.11 -26.23 3.54
CA PRO A 68 0.24 -26.52 4.68
C PRO A 68 1.01 -27.15 5.85
N GLY A 69 0.69 -26.72 7.07
CA GLY A 69 1.32 -27.20 8.30
C GLY A 69 2.72 -26.65 8.58
N THR A 70 3.32 -25.89 7.67
CA THR A 70 4.63 -25.27 7.90
C THR A 70 4.45 -23.91 8.58
N LYS A 71 5.00 -23.78 9.79
CA LYS A 71 5.01 -22.50 10.52
C LYS A 71 6.26 -21.69 10.18
N ILE A 72 6.06 -20.42 9.88
CA ILE A 72 7.14 -19.43 9.77
C ILE A 72 7.09 -18.47 10.96
N SER A 73 8.24 -17.95 11.37
CA SER A 73 8.35 -16.98 12.47
C SER A 73 8.65 -15.55 11.99
N GLY A 74 8.82 -15.36 10.68
CA GLY A 74 9.08 -14.07 10.08
C GLY A 74 9.43 -14.18 8.61
N VAL A 75 9.56 -13.03 7.97
CA VAL A 75 9.96 -12.89 6.57
C VAL A 75 11.34 -12.25 6.49
N THR A 76 12.17 -12.70 5.55
CA THR A 76 13.55 -12.20 5.41
C THR A 76 13.65 -11.30 4.18
N PHE A 77 14.25 -10.13 4.36
CA PHE A 77 14.51 -9.13 3.32
C PHE A 77 15.92 -8.56 3.47
N HIS A 78 16.38 -7.84 2.46
CA HIS A 78 17.55 -6.98 2.57
C HIS A 78 17.29 -5.88 3.61
N ARG A 79 18.31 -5.49 4.37
CA ARG A 79 18.23 -4.46 5.42
C ARG A 79 17.71 -3.10 4.95
N SER A 80 17.93 -2.75 3.69
CA SER A 80 17.38 -1.50 3.10
C SER A 80 15.91 -1.63 2.66
N VAL A 81 15.43 -2.86 2.41
CA VAL A 81 14.05 -3.13 1.96
C VAL A 81 13.12 -3.41 3.14
N ALA A 82 13.64 -4.01 4.20
CA ALA A 82 12.85 -4.38 5.38
C ALA A 82 12.04 -3.22 5.98
N PRO A 83 12.60 -2.00 6.19
CA PRO A 83 11.82 -0.87 6.72
C PRO A 83 10.66 -0.46 5.80
N VAL A 84 10.88 -0.48 4.48
CA VAL A 84 9.86 -0.19 3.48
C VAL A 84 8.73 -1.22 3.57
N PHE A 85 9.08 -2.51 3.66
CA PHE A 85 8.10 -3.58 3.76
C PHE A 85 7.24 -3.46 5.02
N VAL A 86 7.84 -3.19 6.18
CA VAL A 86 7.09 -2.95 7.44
C VAL A 86 6.11 -1.78 7.27
N ALA A 87 6.55 -0.68 6.66
CA ALA A 87 5.69 0.48 6.41
C ALA A 87 4.55 0.17 5.43
N THR A 88 4.84 -0.53 4.32
CA THR A 88 3.82 -0.99 3.36
C THR A 88 2.81 -1.92 4.03
N TRP A 89 3.27 -2.82 4.89
CA TRP A 89 2.39 -3.74 5.60
C TRP A 89 1.50 -3.01 6.62
N ALA A 90 2.05 -2.04 7.35
CA ALA A 90 1.27 -1.18 8.23
C ALA A 90 0.17 -0.42 7.46
N GLU A 91 0.45 0.00 6.23
CA GLU A 91 -0.52 0.66 5.37
C GLU A 91 -1.63 -0.30 4.88
N LEU A 92 -1.28 -1.53 4.49
CA LEU A 92 -2.27 -2.59 4.20
C LEU A 92 -3.16 -2.85 5.42
N HIS A 93 -2.56 -2.96 6.60
CA HIS A 93 -3.30 -3.22 7.83
C HIS A 93 -4.24 -2.06 8.17
N ARG A 94 -3.76 -0.81 8.05
CA ARG A 94 -4.56 0.41 8.22
C ARG A 94 -5.77 0.47 7.28
N ARG A 95 -5.66 -0.12 6.09
CA ARG A 95 -6.73 -0.22 5.09
C ARG A 95 -7.60 -1.48 5.23
N GLY A 96 -7.30 -2.36 6.18
CA GLY A 96 -8.02 -3.63 6.35
C GLY A 96 -7.78 -4.64 5.23
N LEU A 97 -6.63 -4.57 4.55
CA LEU A 97 -6.31 -5.38 3.36
C LEU A 97 -5.50 -6.64 3.67
N THR A 98 -4.90 -6.76 4.86
CA THR A 98 -3.99 -7.89 5.19
C THR A 98 -4.69 -9.26 5.11
N GLY A 99 -5.97 -9.32 5.48
CA GLY A 99 -6.77 -10.56 5.39
C GLY A 99 -7.24 -10.94 3.98
N ARG A 100 -6.83 -10.20 2.93
CA ARG A 100 -7.22 -10.47 1.54
C ARG A 100 -6.23 -11.35 0.77
N LEU A 101 -5.06 -11.61 1.36
CA LEU A 101 -4.07 -12.55 0.83
C LEU A 101 -4.29 -13.93 1.46
N ARG A 102 -4.19 -14.99 0.66
CA ARG A 102 -4.42 -16.38 1.10
C ARG A 102 -3.12 -17.03 1.54
N THR A 103 -2.05 -16.83 0.79
CA THR A 103 -0.76 -17.45 1.06
C THR A 103 0.40 -16.48 0.90
N TYR A 104 1.39 -16.62 1.78
CA TYR A 104 2.75 -16.16 1.57
C TYR A 104 3.55 -17.27 0.89
N ASP A 105 4.22 -16.96 -0.22
CA ASP A 105 4.90 -17.95 -1.06
C ASP A 105 6.42 -17.81 -1.09
N GLY A 106 6.95 -16.71 -0.53
CA GLY A 106 8.37 -16.55 -0.26
C GLY A 106 8.89 -15.13 -0.50
N ALA A 107 9.88 -14.71 0.29
CA ALA A 107 10.56 -13.42 0.13
C ALA A 107 12.04 -13.58 -0.24
N THR A 108 12.68 -14.66 0.24
CA THR A 108 14.09 -14.93 -0.04
C THR A 108 14.26 -16.33 -0.62
N THR A 109 14.92 -16.42 -1.78
CA THR A 109 15.38 -17.67 -2.37
C THR A 109 16.60 -17.37 -3.24
N TYR A 110 17.74 -17.95 -2.87
CA TYR A 110 19.01 -17.71 -3.55
C TYR A 110 19.13 -18.54 -4.83
N ARG A 111 18.59 -17.98 -5.91
CA ARG A 111 18.54 -18.62 -7.22
C ARG A 111 18.65 -17.63 -8.37
N HIS A 112 19.07 -18.13 -9.52
CA HIS A 112 18.81 -17.50 -10.80
C HIS A 112 17.34 -17.66 -11.20
N MET A 113 16.86 -16.74 -12.05
CA MET A 113 15.49 -16.81 -12.57
C MET A 113 15.24 -18.14 -13.29
N LEU A 114 14.05 -18.70 -13.11
CA LEU A 114 13.64 -20.00 -13.67
C LEU A 114 14.61 -21.16 -13.38
N TRP A 115 15.37 -21.08 -12.28
CA TRP A 115 16.30 -22.15 -11.86
C TRP A 115 17.40 -22.45 -12.89
N ASN A 116 17.86 -21.43 -13.63
CA ASN A 116 18.87 -21.58 -14.69
C ASN A 116 19.97 -20.52 -14.55
N TYR A 117 21.23 -20.95 -14.44
CA TYR A 117 22.39 -20.04 -14.29
C TYR A 117 22.64 -19.10 -15.47
N SER A 118 22.13 -19.43 -16.66
CA SER A 118 22.24 -18.55 -17.82
C SER A 118 21.30 -17.33 -17.73
N ASN A 119 20.32 -17.36 -16.82
CA ASN A 119 19.43 -16.23 -16.57
C ASN A 119 20.02 -15.30 -15.51
N PRO A 120 19.56 -14.03 -15.45
CA PRO A 120 19.86 -13.14 -14.34
C PRO A 120 19.50 -13.73 -12.97
N VAL A 121 20.16 -13.20 -11.94
CA VAL A 121 19.82 -13.52 -10.54
C VAL A 121 18.42 -12.98 -10.22
N SER A 122 17.58 -13.79 -9.56
CA SER A 122 16.24 -13.37 -9.16
C SER A 122 16.29 -12.31 -8.06
N LEU A 123 15.35 -11.36 -8.05
CA LEU A 123 15.25 -10.35 -6.98
C LEU A 123 15.03 -10.96 -5.58
N HIS A 124 14.45 -12.16 -5.48
CA HIS A 124 14.39 -12.88 -4.20
C HIS A 124 15.76 -13.22 -3.63
N ALA A 125 16.79 -13.40 -4.47
CA ALA A 125 18.13 -13.70 -3.98
C ALA A 125 18.81 -12.46 -3.37
N TYR A 126 18.37 -11.26 -3.78
CA TYR A 126 18.80 -9.99 -3.18
C TYR A 126 18.02 -9.66 -1.91
N GLY A 127 16.93 -10.39 -1.60
CA GLY A 127 16.02 -10.02 -0.51
C GLY A 127 15.18 -8.78 -0.81
N ALA A 128 14.86 -8.55 -2.08
CA ALA A 128 14.15 -7.35 -2.55
C ALA A 128 12.82 -7.67 -3.25
N ALA A 129 12.26 -8.86 -3.01
CA ALA A 129 10.99 -9.28 -3.58
C ALA A 129 10.18 -10.16 -2.61
N ILE A 130 8.88 -10.26 -2.87
CA ILE A 130 7.95 -11.11 -2.13
C ILE A 130 6.84 -11.64 -3.04
N ASP A 131 6.52 -12.92 -2.86
CA ASP A 131 5.45 -13.62 -3.58
C ASP A 131 4.27 -13.92 -2.65
N PHE A 132 3.06 -13.68 -3.16
CA PHE A 132 1.80 -14.06 -2.51
C PHE A 132 0.85 -14.75 -3.48
N ASP A 133 -0.01 -15.62 -2.97
CA ASP A 133 -1.05 -16.32 -3.73
C ASP A 133 -0.50 -17.02 -5.00
N ALA A 134 0.71 -17.61 -4.94
CA ALA A 134 1.40 -18.12 -6.13
C ALA A 134 0.58 -19.16 -6.90
N ARG A 135 -0.20 -19.98 -6.19
CA ARG A 135 -1.08 -20.99 -6.77
C ARG A 135 -2.08 -20.42 -7.80
N TRP A 136 -2.49 -19.16 -7.66
CA TRP A 136 -3.49 -18.52 -8.51
C TRP A 136 -2.91 -17.42 -9.40
N ASN A 137 -1.67 -17.00 -9.14
CA ASN A 137 -1.07 -15.81 -9.78
C ASN A 137 0.35 -16.04 -10.29
N GLY A 138 0.80 -17.29 -10.33
CA GLY A 138 2.15 -17.65 -10.74
C GLY A 138 2.54 -17.17 -12.14
N TYR A 139 3.84 -17.23 -12.39
CA TYR A 139 4.47 -16.80 -13.63
C TYR A 139 3.79 -17.37 -14.89
N GLY A 140 3.41 -16.47 -15.79
CA GLY A 140 2.73 -16.78 -17.06
C GLY A 140 1.21 -16.81 -17.00
N ILE A 141 0.58 -16.68 -15.82
CA ILE A 141 -0.88 -16.57 -15.72
C ILE A 141 -1.32 -15.21 -16.30
N PRO A 142 -2.23 -15.16 -17.30
CA PRO A 142 -2.69 -13.91 -17.91
C PRO A 142 -3.34 -12.95 -16.91
N HIS A 143 -3.20 -11.65 -17.14
CA HIS A 143 -3.67 -10.60 -16.22
C HIS A 143 -5.16 -10.74 -15.85
N ASN A 144 -6.01 -11.09 -16.82
CA ASN A 144 -7.45 -11.28 -16.62
C ASN A 144 -7.84 -12.58 -15.87
N GLN A 145 -6.89 -13.49 -15.64
CA GLN A 145 -7.09 -14.75 -14.90
C GLN A 145 -6.50 -14.72 -13.50
N MET A 146 -5.64 -13.74 -13.19
CA MET A 146 -5.05 -13.56 -11.87
C MET A 146 -6.12 -13.23 -10.82
N GLN A 147 -6.05 -13.92 -9.69
CA GLN A 147 -7.00 -13.79 -8.57
C GLN A 147 -6.45 -13.00 -7.38
N ILE A 148 -5.25 -12.42 -7.50
CA ILE A 148 -4.70 -11.53 -6.46
C ILE A 148 -5.61 -10.29 -6.32
N ASP A 149 -5.90 -9.92 -5.07
CA ASP A 149 -6.75 -8.78 -4.76
C ASP A 149 -6.14 -7.48 -5.28
N ARG A 150 -6.94 -6.70 -6.02
CA ARG A 150 -6.45 -5.50 -6.71
C ARG A 150 -6.23 -4.31 -5.79
N ASP A 151 -6.91 -4.25 -4.64
CA ASP A 151 -6.69 -3.21 -3.65
C ASP A 151 -5.36 -3.44 -2.92
N VAL A 152 -4.99 -4.71 -2.69
CA VAL A 152 -3.65 -5.07 -2.19
C VAL A 152 -2.58 -4.63 -3.18
N VAL A 153 -2.72 -5.00 -4.46
CA VAL A 153 -1.79 -4.60 -5.53
C VAL A 153 -1.64 -3.08 -5.57
N LYS A 154 -2.75 -2.35 -5.60
CA LYS A 154 -2.76 -0.89 -5.61
C LYS A 154 -2.03 -0.30 -4.40
N CYS A 155 -2.25 -0.84 -3.19
CA CYS A 155 -1.56 -0.39 -1.99
C CYS A 155 -0.03 -0.56 -2.08
N PHE A 156 0.43 -1.70 -2.59
CA PHE A 156 1.86 -1.94 -2.84
C PHE A 156 2.45 -0.92 -3.83
N GLU A 157 1.75 -0.67 -4.94
CA GLU A 157 2.19 0.27 -5.99
C GLU A 157 2.20 1.73 -5.53
N GLU A 158 1.21 2.15 -4.74
CA GLU A 158 1.19 3.47 -4.11
C GLU A 158 2.37 3.63 -3.14
N CYS A 159 2.74 2.57 -2.42
CA CYS A 159 3.93 2.52 -1.55
C CYS A 159 5.25 2.39 -2.33
N GLY A 160 5.18 2.19 -3.64
CA GLY A 160 6.33 2.17 -4.55
C GLY A 160 6.89 0.81 -4.91
N TRP A 161 6.18 -0.28 -4.62
CA TRP A 161 6.57 -1.60 -5.12
C TRP A 161 6.18 -1.75 -6.59
N GLU A 162 7.03 -2.41 -7.38
CA GLU A 162 6.69 -2.89 -8.71
C GLU A 162 5.96 -4.23 -8.60
N TRP A 163 4.83 -4.37 -9.29
CA TRP A 163 4.06 -5.61 -9.33
C TRP A 163 4.22 -6.33 -10.67
N GLY A 164 4.62 -7.60 -10.61
CA GLY A 164 4.98 -8.40 -11.77
C GLY A 164 3.81 -8.74 -12.72
N GLY A 165 2.57 -8.58 -12.26
CA GLY A 165 1.40 -8.83 -13.11
C GLY A 165 1.16 -7.78 -14.19
N ARG A 166 2.00 -6.72 -14.27
CA ARG A 166 2.01 -5.74 -15.37
C ARG A 166 2.97 -6.09 -16.51
N TRP A 167 3.86 -7.05 -16.30
CA TRP A 167 4.91 -7.37 -17.27
C TRP A 167 4.34 -8.11 -18.49
N GLY A 168 5.02 -7.99 -19.63
CA GLY A 168 4.61 -8.65 -20.87
C GLY A 168 4.51 -10.18 -20.73
N ARG A 169 5.43 -10.78 -19.97
CA ARG A 169 5.24 -12.12 -19.39
C ARG A 169 4.99 -11.94 -17.91
N SER A 170 3.72 -12.04 -17.54
CA SER A 170 3.23 -11.70 -16.22
C SER A 170 3.77 -12.59 -15.11
N ASP A 171 3.94 -11.99 -13.93
CA ASP A 171 4.22 -12.68 -12.67
C ASP A 171 3.33 -12.10 -11.56
N GLY A 172 2.07 -12.51 -11.52
CA GLY A 172 1.04 -11.87 -10.70
C GLY A 172 1.20 -12.06 -9.19
N MET A 173 1.99 -13.04 -8.77
CA MET A 173 2.32 -13.25 -7.36
C MET A 173 3.38 -12.27 -6.86
N HIS A 174 4.17 -11.69 -7.77
CA HIS A 174 5.45 -11.08 -7.47
C HIS A 174 5.38 -9.58 -7.23
N PHE A 175 5.97 -9.13 -6.13
CA PHE A 175 6.23 -7.73 -5.83
C PHE A 175 7.71 -7.52 -5.60
N GLN A 176 8.31 -6.48 -6.19
CA GLN A 176 9.73 -6.16 -6.00
C GLN A 176 9.98 -4.68 -5.70
N TRP A 177 11.01 -4.43 -4.89
CA TRP A 177 11.47 -3.09 -4.56
C TRP A 177 12.51 -2.61 -5.58
N THR A 178 12.04 -2.20 -6.75
CA THR A 178 12.83 -1.53 -7.77
C THR A 178 11.97 -0.50 -8.50
N ASP A 179 12.61 0.37 -9.27
CA ASP A 179 11.87 1.11 -10.30
C ASP A 179 11.13 0.15 -11.24
N PRO A 180 10.01 0.62 -11.84
CA PRO A 180 9.38 -0.05 -12.96
C PRO A 180 10.38 -0.52 -14.00
N LEU A 181 10.18 -1.72 -14.53
CA LEU A 181 10.99 -2.18 -15.65
C LEU A 181 10.73 -1.28 -16.87
N PRO A 182 11.76 -0.99 -17.69
CA PRO A 182 11.59 -0.17 -18.89
C PRO A 182 10.46 -0.70 -19.80
N GLY A 183 9.59 0.20 -20.24
CA GLY A 183 8.47 -0.14 -21.13
C GLY A 183 7.23 -0.73 -20.43
N VAL A 184 7.25 -0.94 -19.11
CA VAL A 184 6.06 -1.36 -18.37
C VAL A 184 5.15 -0.17 -18.09
N ARG A 185 3.91 -0.23 -18.57
CA ARG A 185 2.91 0.81 -18.29
C ARG A 185 2.51 0.79 -16.81
N GLN A 186 2.73 1.92 -16.15
CA GLN A 186 2.36 2.11 -14.75
C GLN A 186 1.00 2.80 -14.61
N PRO A 187 0.27 2.54 -13.52
CA PRO A 187 -0.98 3.23 -13.23
C PRO A 187 -0.74 4.64 -12.70
N GLU A 188 -1.77 5.49 -12.75
CA GLU A 188 -1.69 6.88 -12.27
C GLU A 188 -1.42 7.02 -10.77
N TRP A 189 -1.78 6.01 -9.97
CA TRP A 189 -1.52 5.99 -8.53
C TRP A 189 -0.13 5.47 -8.15
N ARG A 190 0.72 5.13 -9.12
CA ARG A 190 2.06 4.65 -8.83
C ARG A 190 2.80 5.69 -7.98
N ASP A 191 3.46 5.23 -6.93
CA ASP A 191 4.27 6.06 -6.04
C ASP A 191 3.46 7.17 -5.31
N ALA A 192 2.12 7.06 -5.23
CA ALA A 192 1.28 8.09 -4.62
C ALA A 192 1.63 8.40 -3.14
N MET A 193 2.26 7.47 -2.42
CA MET A 193 2.74 7.73 -1.06
C MET A 193 3.94 8.69 -1.02
N ALA A 194 4.67 8.88 -2.13
CA ALA A 194 5.72 9.89 -2.25
C ALA A 194 5.17 11.32 -2.43
N ALA A 195 3.96 11.47 -2.96
CA ALA A 195 3.33 12.77 -3.21
C ALA A 195 2.78 13.44 -1.92
N GLY A 196 3.00 12.83 -0.75
CA GLY A 196 2.21 13.06 0.46
C GLY A 196 0.88 12.31 0.34
N ALA A 197 0.35 11.81 1.46
CA ALA A 197 -0.87 11.02 1.47
C ALA A 197 -1.94 11.69 0.58
N PRO A 198 -2.52 11.00 -0.43
CA PRO A 198 -3.70 11.53 -1.06
C PRO A 198 -4.71 11.80 0.06
N PRO A 199 -5.41 12.96 0.07
CA PRO A 199 -6.44 13.19 1.06
C PRO A 199 -7.32 11.95 1.06
N LYS A 200 -7.57 11.35 2.24
CA LYS A 200 -8.44 10.17 2.39
C LYS A 200 -9.56 10.35 1.38
N GLN A 201 -9.62 9.49 0.36
CA GLN A 201 -10.80 9.46 -0.49
C GLN A 201 -11.92 9.11 0.47
N ARG A 202 -12.65 10.14 0.90
CA ARG A 202 -13.92 9.99 1.58
C ARG A 202 -14.69 9.08 0.64
N PRO A 203 -15.29 7.97 1.11
CA PRO A 203 -16.15 7.17 0.25
C PRO A 203 -17.02 8.15 -0.52
N THR A 204 -16.95 8.07 -1.85
CA THR A 204 -17.73 8.93 -2.74
C THR A 204 -19.14 8.89 -2.14
N PRO A 205 -19.69 10.02 -1.65
CA PRO A 205 -21.07 10.02 -1.26
C PRO A 205 -21.82 9.44 -2.44
N ALA A 206 -22.70 8.47 -2.20
CA ALA A 206 -23.68 8.10 -3.20
C ALA A 206 -24.16 9.42 -3.83
N PRO A 207 -24.26 9.51 -5.18
CA PRO A 207 -24.75 10.72 -5.81
C PRO A 207 -25.97 11.16 -5.02
N PRO A 208 -26.02 12.43 -4.55
CA PRO A 208 -27.13 12.87 -3.73
C PRO A 208 -28.40 12.45 -4.47
N PRO A 209 -29.37 11.79 -3.79
CA PRO A 209 -30.67 11.60 -4.40
C PRO A 209 -31.07 12.97 -4.96
N ASP A 210 -31.51 12.97 -6.22
CA ASP A 210 -31.73 14.18 -7.01
C ASP A 210 -32.20 15.33 -6.13
N ALA A 211 -31.52 16.48 -6.23
CA ALA A 211 -31.81 17.65 -5.42
C ALA A 211 -33.33 17.89 -5.43
N VAL A 212 -34.00 17.56 -4.32
CA VAL A 212 -35.46 17.69 -4.23
C VAL A 212 -35.76 19.17 -4.46
N PRO A 213 -36.49 19.52 -5.53
CA PRO A 213 -36.82 20.92 -5.81
C PRO A 213 -37.47 21.54 -4.58
N GLY A 214 -36.95 22.69 -4.14
CA GLY A 214 -37.46 23.40 -2.94
C GLY A 214 -36.72 23.12 -1.63
N THR A 215 -35.61 22.36 -1.63
CA THR A 215 -34.78 22.21 -0.43
C THR A 215 -33.99 23.50 -0.16
N HIS A 216 -34.12 24.05 1.05
CA HIS A 216 -33.35 25.20 1.53
C HIS A 216 -32.32 24.76 2.58
N TYR A 217 -31.39 25.64 2.94
CA TYR A 217 -30.37 25.35 3.95
C TYR A 217 -30.22 26.53 4.92
N LEU A 218 -30.24 26.23 6.22
CA LEU A 218 -29.78 27.15 7.25
C LEU A 218 -28.30 26.91 7.51
N TYR A 219 -27.57 28.01 7.68
CA TYR A 219 -26.15 28.01 7.97
C TYR A 219 -25.88 28.72 9.30
N GLY A 220 -24.97 28.17 10.10
CA GLY A 220 -24.58 28.80 11.36
C GLY A 220 -23.27 28.26 11.91
N ARG A 221 -22.65 29.01 12.82
CA ARG A 221 -21.48 28.53 13.56
C ARG A 221 -21.93 27.70 14.76
N CYS A 222 -21.43 26.47 14.86
CA CYS A 222 -21.72 25.56 15.96
C CYS A 222 -20.42 25.25 16.72
N ARG A 223 -20.52 25.14 18.05
CA ARG A 223 -19.44 24.61 18.88
C ARG A 223 -19.44 23.09 18.76
N VAL A 224 -18.32 22.52 18.37
CA VAL A 224 -18.18 21.06 18.31
C VAL A 224 -17.63 20.58 19.65
N PRO A 225 -18.37 19.76 20.43
CA PRO A 225 -17.82 19.20 21.66
C PRO A 225 -16.71 18.20 21.30
N TYR A 226 -15.52 18.41 21.87
CA TYR A 226 -14.41 17.46 21.78
C TYR A 226 -14.63 16.25 22.71
N PRO A 227 -14.05 15.08 22.41
CA PRO A 227 -14.04 13.96 23.33
C PRO A 227 -13.40 14.35 24.67
N LYS A 228 -13.96 13.84 25.76
CA LYS A 228 -13.51 14.08 27.14
C LYS A 228 -12.01 13.73 27.27
N GLY A 229 -11.16 14.71 27.62
CA GLY A 229 -9.74 14.48 27.92
C GLY A 229 -8.71 15.13 26.98
N GLN A 230 -9.11 15.90 25.97
CA GLN A 230 -8.19 16.75 25.21
C GLN A 230 -8.24 18.20 25.71
N LEU A 231 -7.07 18.79 25.98
CA LEU A 231 -6.90 20.20 26.31
C LEU A 231 -7.31 21.07 25.11
N VAL A 232 -8.09 22.11 25.39
CA VAL A 232 -8.85 22.93 24.44
C VAL A 232 -7.97 24.04 23.87
N GLN A 233 -8.04 24.28 22.55
CA GLN A 233 -7.83 25.64 22.00
C GLN A 233 -9.21 26.30 22.00
N GLU A 234 -9.38 27.37 22.79
CA GLU A 234 -10.68 27.88 23.29
C GLU A 234 -11.73 28.35 22.25
N ASP A 235 -11.52 28.24 20.94
CA ASP A 235 -12.42 28.88 19.94
C ASP A 235 -12.73 28.07 18.67
N ALA A 236 -12.69 26.74 18.71
CA ALA A 236 -12.95 25.92 17.51
C ALA A 236 -14.45 25.82 17.12
N TYR A 237 -15.06 26.93 16.70
CA TYR A 237 -16.35 26.91 16.00
C TYR A 237 -16.18 26.30 14.61
N ARG A 238 -17.15 25.51 14.16
CA ARG A 238 -17.27 25.06 12.76
C ARG A 238 -18.53 25.61 12.14
N TRP A 239 -18.52 25.83 10.84
CA TRP A 239 -19.75 26.08 10.11
C TRP A 239 -20.56 24.79 10.03
N ALA A 240 -21.86 24.93 10.17
CA ALA A 240 -22.81 23.84 10.06
C ALA A 240 -23.88 24.25 9.04
N SER A 241 -24.34 23.28 8.24
CA SER A 241 -25.56 23.42 7.44
C SER A 241 -26.54 22.34 7.81
N VAL A 242 -27.82 22.72 7.85
CA VAL A 242 -28.95 21.80 8.01
C VAL A 242 -29.98 22.09 6.93
N ALA A 243 -30.55 21.04 6.35
CA ALA A 243 -31.57 21.18 5.32
C ALA A 243 -32.91 21.62 5.93
N THR A 244 -33.62 22.49 5.23
CA THR A 244 -34.94 22.99 5.63
C THR A 244 -35.96 22.92 4.49
N ASP A 245 -37.23 22.94 4.84
CA ASP A 245 -38.31 23.25 3.89
C ASP A 245 -38.28 24.73 3.46
N ALA A 246 -39.20 25.09 2.56
CA ALA A 246 -39.36 26.44 2.05
C ALA A 246 -39.73 27.48 3.13
N GLN A 247 -40.18 27.02 4.30
CA GLN A 247 -40.56 27.84 5.45
C GLN A 247 -39.47 27.89 6.53
N GLY A 248 -38.30 27.29 6.29
CA GLY A 248 -37.16 27.30 7.20
C GLY A 248 -37.21 26.26 8.32
N ARG A 249 -38.12 25.29 8.27
CA ARG A 249 -38.20 24.20 9.27
C ARG A 249 -37.21 23.10 8.92
N VAL A 250 -36.49 22.60 9.92
CA VAL A 250 -35.47 21.56 9.75
C VAL A 250 -36.09 20.24 9.25
N LEU A 251 -35.51 19.69 8.19
CA LEU A 251 -35.87 18.39 7.66
C LEU A 251 -35.21 17.29 8.50
N LEU A 252 -36.02 16.33 8.98
CA LEU A 252 -35.57 15.19 9.77
C LEU A 252 -35.50 13.93 8.90
N GLY A 253 -34.53 13.07 9.19
CA GLY A 253 -34.45 11.74 8.58
C GLY A 253 -35.52 10.78 9.12
N PRO A 254 -35.60 9.56 8.57
CA PRO A 254 -36.51 8.50 9.05
C PRO A 254 -36.31 8.12 10.53
N ASP A 255 -35.13 8.43 11.07
CA ASP A 255 -34.76 8.24 12.47
C ASP A 255 -35.15 9.43 13.38
N GLY A 256 -35.86 10.42 12.85
CA GLY A 256 -36.24 11.62 13.59
C GLY A 256 -35.08 12.60 13.84
N LEU A 257 -33.91 12.38 13.22
CA LEU A 257 -32.72 13.21 13.45
C LEU A 257 -32.42 14.12 12.25
N ALA A 258 -32.08 15.37 12.54
CA ALA A 258 -31.58 16.31 11.55
C ALA A 258 -30.18 15.89 11.08
N ARG A 259 -29.93 15.95 9.77
CA ARG A 259 -28.60 15.74 9.20
C ARG A 259 -27.85 17.06 9.17
N VAL A 260 -26.84 17.19 10.03
CA VAL A 260 -25.97 18.36 10.10
C VAL A 260 -24.66 18.07 9.38
N VAL A 261 -24.30 18.95 8.44
CA VAL A 261 -23.00 18.88 7.76
C VAL A 261 -22.11 19.97 8.32
N LEU A 262 -21.00 19.56 8.96
CA LEU A 262 -19.96 20.49 9.40
C LEU A 262 -18.98 20.77 8.26
N PHE A 263 -18.53 22.02 8.16
CA PHE A 263 -17.54 22.46 7.19
C PHE A 263 -16.67 23.61 7.72
N ASP A 264 -15.58 23.90 7.01
CA ASP A 264 -14.58 24.90 7.37
C ASP A 264 -14.88 26.29 6.78
N ASP A 265 -14.07 27.27 7.16
CA ASP A 265 -14.20 28.65 6.71
C ASP A 265 -13.95 28.80 5.21
N GLU A 266 -13.07 27.99 4.60
CA GLU A 266 -12.83 28.03 3.15
C GLU A 266 -14.12 27.73 2.37
N ARG A 267 -14.85 26.70 2.77
CA ARG A 267 -16.15 26.37 2.17
C ARG A 267 -17.22 27.41 2.52
N ALA A 268 -17.14 28.05 3.68
CA ALA A 268 -18.05 29.12 4.06
C ALA A 268 -17.85 30.38 3.21
N THR A 269 -16.61 30.77 2.92
CA THR A 269 -16.27 31.86 2.00
C THR A 269 -16.79 31.57 0.59
N LYS A 270 -16.59 30.35 0.06
CA LYS A 270 -17.15 29.96 -1.25
C LYS A 270 -18.67 30.03 -1.31
N LYS A 271 -19.36 29.93 -0.16
CA LYS A 271 -20.81 30.08 -0.02
C LYS A 271 -21.26 31.51 0.29
N GLY A 272 -20.34 32.47 0.40
CA GLY A 272 -20.64 33.87 0.75
C GLY A 272 -21.11 34.07 2.20
N LEU A 273 -20.82 33.11 3.10
CA LEU A 273 -21.24 33.16 4.50
C LEU A 273 -20.26 33.93 5.40
N VAL A 274 -19.02 34.06 4.94
CA VAL A 274 -17.96 34.88 5.55
C VAL A 274 -17.72 36.06 4.61
N LYS A 275 -17.73 37.28 5.15
CA LYS A 275 -17.39 38.51 4.43
C LYS A 275 -15.92 38.82 4.56
#